data_AF-A0A5C3NNX1-F1
#
_entry.id   AF-A0A5C3NNX1-F1
#
_cell.length_a   1.000
_cell.length_b   1.000
_cell.length_c   1.000
_cell.angle_alpha   90.00
_cell.angle_beta   90.00
_cell.angle_gamma   90.00
#
_symmetry.space_group_name_H-M   'P 1'
#
loop_
_entity.id
_entity.type
_entity.pdbx_description
1 polymer ?
#
loop_
_entity_poly.entity_id
_entity_poly.type
_entity_poly.pdbx_seq_one_letter_code
_entity_poly.pdbx_strand_id
1 'polypeptide(L)'
;MDPAREDLPRVSIETLQDWRRMKHNYESALLQAFEERLAASGLTHEREALLPYINEFVSSTFQIAKPNVRINGKNSEEIDEEEEEMEPFDEALDRRIWSLSDQRLKWDREIGSKRQTRPSEVADMIHELLERQREDDEEVAGTIAADSEGLVETEPDGTFPTSCCKNPQ
;
A
#
# COMPACT_ATOMS: atom_id res chain seq x y z
N MET A 1 -19.94 32.21 -11.42
CA MET A 1 -18.92 31.15 -11.32
C MET A 1 -18.63 30.72 -12.74
N ASP A 2 -17.51 31.18 -13.30
CA ASP A 2 -17.17 30.93 -14.71
C ASP A 2 -16.60 29.52 -14.89
N PRO A 3 -17.25 28.64 -15.66
CA PRO A 3 -16.82 27.25 -15.87
C PRO A 3 -15.52 27.11 -16.67
N ALA A 4 -15.03 28.20 -17.28
CA ALA A 4 -13.80 28.20 -18.09
C ALA A 4 -12.49 28.15 -17.26
N ARG A 5 -12.55 28.34 -15.93
CA ARG A 5 -11.37 28.21 -15.06
C ARG A 5 -11.03 26.76 -14.71
N GLU A 6 -11.89 25.80 -15.02
CA GLU A 6 -11.68 24.39 -14.71
C GLU A 6 -10.83 23.65 -15.76
N ASP A 7 -10.67 24.22 -16.97
CA ASP A 7 -9.93 23.60 -18.08
C ASP A 7 -8.40 23.81 -18.05
N LEU A 8 -7.91 24.71 -17.20
CA LEU A 8 -6.47 24.94 -17.05
C LEU A 8 -5.90 23.99 -15.97
N PRO A 9 -4.88 23.19 -16.30
CA PRO A 9 -4.27 22.28 -15.34
C PRO A 9 -3.63 23.09 -14.21
N ARG A 10 -4.19 22.93 -13.00
CA ARG A 10 -3.64 23.53 -11.78
C ARG A 10 -2.31 22.87 -11.43
N VAL A 11 -1.39 23.66 -10.88
CA VAL A 11 -0.06 23.16 -10.49
C VAL A 11 -0.20 22.31 -9.22
N SER A 12 0.18 21.04 -9.29
CA SER A 12 0.22 20.15 -8.13
C SER A 12 1.56 20.24 -7.40
N ILE A 13 1.50 20.47 -6.11
CA ILE A 13 2.62 20.43 -5.17
C ILE A 13 2.39 19.24 -4.25
N GLU A 14 3.45 18.46 -4.01
CA GLU A 14 3.37 17.22 -3.23
C GLU A 14 3.14 17.50 -1.74
N THR A 15 3.85 18.48 -1.16
CA THR A 15 3.78 18.77 0.27
C THR A 15 3.57 20.26 0.57
N LEU A 16 2.94 20.57 1.70
CA LEU A 16 2.82 21.96 2.18
C LEU A 16 4.19 22.54 2.55
N GLN A 17 5.11 21.70 3.01
CA GLN A 17 6.49 22.10 3.29
C GLN A 17 7.18 22.64 2.03
N ASP A 18 6.96 22.02 0.87
CA ASP A 18 7.50 22.50 -0.39
C ASP A 18 6.89 23.84 -0.80
N TRP A 19 5.60 24.07 -0.52
CA TRP A 19 4.96 25.36 -0.73
C TRP A 19 5.59 26.46 0.14
N ARG A 20 5.75 26.21 1.45
CA ARG A 20 6.44 27.14 2.37
C ARG A 20 7.89 27.38 1.94
N ARG A 21 8.60 26.33 1.51
CA ARG A 21 9.97 26.41 1.01
C ARG A 21 10.06 27.26 -0.26
N MET A 22 9.13 27.12 -1.20
CA MET A 22 9.08 27.96 -2.39
C MET A 22 8.83 29.43 -2.04
N LYS A 23 7.92 29.71 -1.10
CA LYS A 23 7.69 31.08 -0.60
C LYS A 23 8.95 31.68 0.00
N HIS A 24 9.63 30.94 0.88
CA HIS A 24 10.87 31.39 1.50
C HIS A 24 12.02 31.60 0.50
N ASN A 25 12.17 30.70 -0.47
CA ASN A 25 13.19 30.82 -1.51
C ASN A 25 12.92 32.03 -2.42
N TYR A 26 11.66 32.25 -2.78
CA TYR A 26 11.25 33.41 -3.57
C TYR A 26 11.51 34.71 -2.83
N GLU A 27 11.09 34.79 -1.56
CA GLU A 27 11.32 35.96 -0.70
C GLU A 27 12.82 36.24 -0.55
N SER A 28 13.63 35.22 -0.27
CA SER A 28 15.09 35.36 -0.12
C SER A 28 15.75 35.86 -1.41
N ALA A 29 15.39 35.27 -2.55
CA ALA A 29 15.94 35.68 -3.85
C ALA A 29 15.51 37.10 -4.23
N LEU A 30 14.27 37.48 -3.91
CA LEU A 30 13.74 38.81 -4.19
C LEU A 30 14.38 39.87 -3.30
N LEU A 31 14.60 39.58 -2.01
CA LEU A 31 15.34 40.44 -1.10
C LEU A 31 16.79 40.62 -1.55
N GLN A 32 17.45 39.54 -1.97
CA GLN A 32 18.81 39.62 -2.51
C GLN A 32 18.87 40.52 -3.75
N ALA A 33 17.99 40.29 -4.74
CA ALA A 33 17.93 41.10 -5.95
C ALA A 33 17.59 42.56 -5.66
N PHE A 34 16.76 42.81 -4.65
CA PHE A 34 16.43 44.15 -4.18
C PHE A 34 17.64 44.86 -3.55
N GLU A 35 18.39 44.18 -2.69
CA GLU A 35 19.59 44.72 -2.05
C GLU A 35 20.68 45.05 -3.09
N GLU A 36 20.91 44.17 -4.07
CA GLU A 36 21.82 44.44 -5.18
C GLU A 36 21.41 45.70 -5.97
N ARG A 37 20.11 45.89 -6.19
CA ARG A 37 19.58 47.04 -6.93
C ARG A 37 19.65 48.34 -6.15
N LEU A 38 19.45 48.30 -4.82
CA LEU A 38 19.64 49.44 -3.93
C LEU A 38 21.11 49.85 -3.83
N ALA A 39 22.02 48.86 -3.78
CA ALA A 39 23.45 49.12 -3.78
C ALA A 39 23.90 49.80 -5.08
N ALA A 40 23.34 49.36 -6.22
CA ALA A 40 23.63 49.95 -7.53
C ALA A 40 23.04 51.36 -7.70
N SER A 41 21.89 51.66 -7.10
CA SER A 41 21.24 52.99 -7.18
C SER A 41 21.73 53.98 -6.13
N GLY A 42 22.39 53.51 -5.06
CA GLY A 42 22.89 54.36 -3.96
C GLY A 42 21.80 54.76 -2.95
N LEU A 43 20.60 54.17 -3.01
CA LEU A 43 19.46 54.47 -2.14
C LEU A 43 19.37 53.54 -0.93
N THR A 44 20.50 53.07 -0.40
CA THR A 44 20.54 52.12 0.73
C THR A 44 19.84 52.61 2.00
N HIS A 45 19.70 53.93 2.16
CA HIS A 45 18.99 54.58 3.27
C HIS A 45 17.47 54.46 3.20
N GLU A 46 16.89 54.21 2.02
CA GLU A 46 15.44 54.02 1.85
C GLU A 46 15.00 52.55 2.01
N ARG A 47 15.94 51.65 2.30
CA ARG A 47 15.68 50.20 2.47
C ARG A 47 14.55 49.94 3.44
N GLU A 48 14.59 50.55 4.62
CA GLU A 48 13.60 50.32 5.68
C GLU A 48 12.19 50.77 5.28
N ALA A 49 12.08 51.82 4.46
CA ALA A 49 10.81 52.32 3.96
C ALA A 49 10.23 51.41 2.85
N LEU A 50 11.08 50.76 2.05
CA LEU A 50 10.67 49.95 0.91
C LEU A 50 10.42 48.46 1.24
N LEU A 51 11.05 47.94 2.28
CA LEU A 51 10.83 46.58 2.79
C LEU A 51 9.35 46.19 3.02
N PRO A 52 8.48 47.00 3.65
CA PRO A 52 7.09 46.62 3.86
C PRO A 52 6.33 46.41 2.54
N TYR A 53 6.59 47.23 1.53
CA TYR A 53 5.96 47.09 0.20
C TYR A 53 6.40 45.81 -0.51
N ILE A 54 7.65 45.38 -0.30
CA ILE A 54 8.14 44.11 -0.82
C ILE A 54 7.41 42.95 -0.16
N ASN A 55 7.26 42.97 1.17
CA ASN A 55 6.56 41.92 1.90
C ASN A 55 5.08 41.85 1.50
N GLU A 56 4.45 43.01 1.28
CA GLU A 56 3.09 43.10 0.74
C GLU A 56 3.01 42.52 -0.67
N PHE A 57 3.99 42.85 -1.53
CA PHE A 57 4.07 42.32 -2.89
C PHE A 57 4.21 40.79 -2.92
N VAL A 58 5.10 40.23 -2.09
CA VAL A 58 5.26 38.78 -1.93
C VAL A 58 3.93 38.18 -1.48
N SER A 59 3.31 38.73 -0.43
CA SER A 59 2.04 38.24 0.11
C SER A 59 0.93 38.27 -0.95
N SER A 60 0.78 39.37 -1.69
CA SER A 60 -0.20 39.51 -2.76
C SER A 60 0.04 38.52 -3.90
N THR A 61 1.30 38.31 -4.29
CA THR A 61 1.66 37.35 -5.35
C THR A 61 1.25 35.92 -4.97
N PHE A 62 1.51 35.51 -3.73
CA PHE A 62 1.13 34.18 -3.24
C PHE A 62 -0.39 34.04 -3.03
N GLN A 63 -1.09 35.12 -2.66
CA GLN A 63 -2.57 35.14 -2.62
C GLN A 63 -3.19 34.93 -4.01
N ILE A 64 -2.63 35.57 -5.05
CA ILE A 64 -3.09 35.41 -6.44
C ILE A 64 -2.75 34.00 -6.97
N ALA A 65 -1.64 33.40 -6.52
CA ALA A 65 -1.24 32.05 -6.88
C ALA A 65 -2.07 30.97 -6.18
N LYS A 66 -2.56 31.21 -4.96
CA LYS A 66 -3.34 30.28 -4.12
C LYS A 66 -4.49 29.55 -4.85
N PRO A 67 -5.33 30.17 -5.70
CA PRO A 67 -6.39 29.46 -6.44
C PRO A 67 -5.87 28.48 -7.51
N ASN A 68 -4.65 28.69 -8.02
CA ASN A 68 -4.10 27.96 -9.16
C ASN A 68 -3.25 26.75 -8.75
N VAL A 69 -3.12 26.50 -7.46
CA VAL A 69 -2.26 25.48 -6.86
C VAL A 69 -3.12 24.39 -6.21
N ARG A 70 -2.60 23.16 -6.20
CA ARG A 70 -3.13 22.03 -5.43
C ARG A 70 -2.03 21.48 -4.56
N ILE A 71 -2.29 21.24 -3.28
CA ILE A 71 -1.32 20.65 -2.36
C ILE A 71 -1.86 19.28 -1.96
N ASN A 72 -1.11 18.22 -2.26
CA ASN A 72 -1.49 16.84 -1.97
C ASN A 72 -2.92 16.47 -2.44
N GLY A 73 -3.28 16.93 -3.64
CA GLY A 73 -4.61 16.68 -4.25
C GLY A 73 -5.76 17.52 -3.70
N LYS A 74 -5.55 18.34 -2.66
CA LYS A 74 -6.53 19.29 -2.12
C LYS A 74 -6.33 20.69 -2.73
N ASN A 75 -7.39 21.46 -2.85
CA ASN A 75 -7.30 22.87 -3.26
C ASN A 75 -6.65 23.68 -2.14
N SER A 76 -5.65 24.51 -2.46
CA SER A 76 -4.95 25.32 -1.45
C SER A 76 -5.81 26.37 -0.78
N GLU A 77 -6.96 26.75 -1.34
CA GLU A 77 -7.94 27.66 -0.71
C GLU A 77 -8.52 27.10 0.59
N GLU A 78 -8.59 25.77 0.72
CA GLU A 78 -9.14 25.06 1.88
C GLU A 78 -8.07 24.76 2.95
N ILE A 79 -6.81 25.13 2.67
CA ILE A 79 -5.68 24.90 3.57
C ILE A 79 -5.38 26.22 4.28
N ASP A 80 -5.72 26.27 5.56
CA ASP A 80 -5.32 27.36 6.46
C ASP A 80 -3.90 27.10 6.98
N GLU A 81 -2.95 27.91 6.51
CA GLU A 81 -1.52 27.77 6.81
C GLU A 81 -1.20 27.93 8.31
N GLU A 82 -2.07 28.62 9.06
CA GLU A 82 -1.99 28.86 10.52
C GLU A 82 -2.67 27.76 11.36
N GLU A 83 -3.68 27.07 10.82
CA GLU A 83 -4.40 26.01 11.55
C GLU A 83 -3.63 24.67 11.53
N GLU A 84 -2.79 24.45 10.52
CA GLU A 84 -1.94 23.24 10.41
C GLU A 84 -0.74 23.20 11.38
N GLU A 85 -0.35 24.29 12.05
CA GLU A 85 0.70 24.22 13.08
C GLU A 85 0.23 23.49 14.34
N MET A 86 -1.08 23.34 14.51
CA MET A 86 -1.70 22.61 15.61
C MET A 86 -2.61 21.53 15.02
N GLU A 87 -2.01 20.47 14.46
CA GLU A 87 -2.75 19.31 13.94
C GLU A 87 -3.77 18.85 15.00
N PRO A 88 -5.08 19.01 14.76
CA PRO A 88 -6.10 18.60 15.72
C PRO A 88 -6.05 17.09 15.88
N PHE A 89 -6.12 16.60 17.12
CA PHE A 89 -6.07 15.16 17.38
C PHE A 89 -7.28 14.46 16.74
N ASP A 90 -7.03 13.60 15.75
CA ASP A 90 -8.06 12.81 15.09
C ASP A 90 -8.43 11.60 15.97
N GLU A 91 -9.39 11.80 16.88
CA GLU A 91 -9.92 10.74 17.74
C GLU A 91 -10.50 9.56 16.95
N ALA A 92 -11.02 9.80 15.73
CA ALA A 92 -11.58 8.73 14.91
C ALA A 92 -10.46 7.85 14.34
N LEU A 93 -9.36 8.45 13.91
CA LEU A 93 -8.15 7.75 13.50
C LEU A 93 -7.54 6.96 14.66
N ASP A 94 -7.46 7.56 15.86
CA ASP A 94 -6.96 6.86 17.04
C ASP A 94 -7.83 5.63 17.38
N ARG A 95 -9.16 5.79 17.49
CA ARG A 95 -10.08 4.66 17.69
C ARG A 95 -9.89 3.57 16.63
N ARG A 96 -9.64 3.96 15.38
CA ARG A 96 -9.36 3.01 14.29
C ARG A 96 -8.05 2.28 14.53
N ILE A 97 -6.96 2.97 14.87
CA ILE A 97 -5.65 2.38 15.18
C ILE A 97 -5.79 1.34 16.30
N TRP A 98 -6.54 1.66 17.35
CA TRP A 98 -6.80 0.74 18.45
C TRP A 98 -7.64 -0.46 18.04
N SER A 99 -8.71 -0.26 17.25
CA SER A 99 -9.50 -1.38 16.76
C SER A 99 -8.69 -2.33 15.85
N LEU A 100 -7.80 -1.78 15.01
CA LEU A 100 -6.96 -2.56 14.10
C LEU A 100 -5.87 -3.31 14.85
N SER A 101 -5.30 -2.73 15.91
CA SER A 101 -4.29 -3.41 16.71
C SER A 101 -4.89 -4.58 17.49
N ASP A 102 -6.11 -4.43 18.03
CA ASP A 102 -6.83 -5.52 18.69
C ASP A 102 -7.21 -6.64 17.70
N GLN A 103 -7.69 -6.28 16.51
CA GLN A 103 -7.95 -7.25 15.43
C GLN A 103 -6.68 -8.01 15.05
N ARG A 104 -5.56 -7.31 14.89
CA ARG A 104 -4.27 -7.95 14.58
C ARG A 104 -3.89 -8.97 15.64
N LEU A 105 -3.96 -8.61 16.93
CA LEU A 105 -3.66 -9.53 18.04
C LEU A 105 -4.57 -10.76 18.04
N LYS A 106 -5.87 -10.57 17.76
CA LYS A 106 -6.82 -11.68 17.66
C LYS A 106 -6.45 -12.63 16.52
N TRP A 107 -6.09 -12.08 15.35
CA TRP A 107 -5.70 -12.88 14.19
C TRP A 107 -4.38 -13.61 14.42
N ASP A 108 -3.39 -12.96 15.03
CA ASP A 108 -2.12 -13.60 15.38
C ASP A 108 -2.33 -14.80 16.32
N ARG A 109 -3.21 -14.65 17.32
CA ARG A 109 -3.60 -15.76 18.21
C ARG A 109 -4.31 -16.88 17.46
N GLU A 110 -5.26 -16.54 16.58
CA GLU A 110 -6.02 -17.52 15.81
C GLU A 110 -5.12 -18.31 14.85
N ILE A 111 -4.20 -17.62 14.16
CA ILE A 111 -3.22 -18.23 13.28
C ILE A 111 -2.29 -19.14 14.07
N GLY A 112 -1.78 -18.71 15.23
CA GLY A 112 -0.94 -19.52 16.10
C GLY A 112 -1.65 -20.81 16.54
N SER A 113 -2.90 -20.69 17.00
CA SER A 113 -3.73 -21.83 17.40
C SER A 113 -3.96 -22.79 16.24
N LYS A 114 -4.36 -22.27 15.07
CA LYS A 114 -4.59 -23.09 13.86
C LYS A 114 -3.32 -23.79 13.40
N ARG A 115 -2.16 -23.14 13.46
CA ARG A 115 -0.87 -23.77 13.11
C ARG A 115 -0.50 -24.92 14.04
N GLN A 116 -0.94 -24.88 15.30
CA GLN A 116 -0.68 -25.93 16.27
C GLN A 116 -1.65 -27.11 16.12
N THR A 117 -2.95 -26.86 15.94
CA THR A 117 -3.97 -27.92 16.00
C THR A 117 -4.34 -28.49 14.62
N ARG A 118 -4.38 -27.67 13.58
CA ARG A 118 -4.85 -28.12 12.25
C ARG A 118 -3.98 -29.22 11.64
N PRO A 119 -2.63 -29.18 11.75
CA PRO A 119 -1.82 -30.25 11.18
C PRO A 119 -2.08 -31.62 11.83
N SER A 120 -2.28 -31.68 13.16
CA SER A 120 -2.58 -32.94 13.85
C SER A 120 -3.99 -33.43 13.49
N GLU A 121 -5.00 -32.55 13.50
CA GLU A 121 -6.38 -32.90 13.10
C GLU A 121 -6.42 -33.50 11.68
N VAL A 122 -5.68 -32.90 10.74
CA VAL A 122 -5.61 -33.39 9.36
C VAL A 122 -4.84 -34.71 9.27
N ALA A 123 -3.74 -34.86 10.03
CA ALA A 123 -2.99 -36.11 10.06
C ALA A 123 -3.83 -37.28 10.61
N ASP A 124 -4.56 -37.06 11.70
CA ASP A 124 -5.43 -38.07 12.30
C ASP A 124 -6.54 -38.48 11.32
N MET A 125 -7.17 -37.51 10.65
CA MET A 125 -8.19 -37.78 9.63
C MET A 125 -7.64 -38.58 8.44
N ILE A 126 -6.43 -38.26 7.98
CA ILE A 126 -5.78 -39.02 6.89
C ILE A 126 -5.45 -40.44 7.34
N HIS A 127 -4.94 -40.61 8.56
CA HIS A 127 -4.66 -41.93 9.13
C HIS A 127 -5.92 -42.79 9.19
N GLU A 128 -7.03 -42.24 9.68
CA GLU A 128 -8.31 -42.93 9.78
C GLU A 128 -8.87 -43.35 8.41
N LEU A 129 -8.71 -42.51 7.38
CA LEU A 129 -9.12 -42.85 6.01
C LEU A 129 -8.26 -43.97 5.41
N LEU A 130 -6.95 -43.94 5.65
CA LEU A 130 -6.05 -44.99 5.18
C LEU A 130 -6.28 -46.32 5.89
N GLU A 131 -6.60 -46.31 7.19
CA GLU A 131 -6.95 -47.52 7.93
C GLU A 131 -8.22 -48.17 7.37
N ARG A 132 -9.29 -47.39 7.16
CA ARG A 132 -10.52 -47.90 6.52
C ARG A 132 -10.27 -48.49 5.14
N GLN A 133 -9.47 -47.81 4.32
CA GLN A 133 -9.15 -48.32 3.00
C GLN A 133 -8.40 -49.67 3.06
N ARG A 134 -7.49 -49.84 4.04
CA ARG A 134 -6.78 -51.11 4.23
C ARG A 134 -7.72 -52.22 4.67
N GLU A 135 -8.66 -51.94 5.56
CA GLU A 135 -9.70 -52.89 5.96
C GLU A 135 -10.56 -53.31 4.76
N ASP A 136 -11.02 -52.35 3.95
CA ASP A 136 -11.80 -52.62 2.72
C ASP A 136 -10.99 -53.44 1.70
N ASP A 137 -9.72 -53.09 1.47
CA ASP A 137 -8.83 -53.80 0.54
C ASP A 137 -8.54 -55.24 1.04
N GLU A 138 -8.41 -55.45 2.35
CA GLU A 138 -8.24 -56.77 2.97
C GLU A 138 -9.52 -57.64 2.85
N GLU A 139 -10.71 -57.05 3.03
CA GLU A 139 -11.98 -57.74 2.80
C GLU A 139 -12.17 -58.12 1.31
N VAL A 140 -11.82 -57.22 0.40
CA VAL A 140 -11.88 -57.48 -1.05
C VAL A 140 -10.86 -58.55 -1.46
N ALA A 141 -9.64 -58.51 -0.94
CA ALA A 141 -8.63 -59.53 -1.21
C ALA A 141 -9.04 -60.91 -0.65
N GLY A 142 -9.66 -60.95 0.53
CA GLY A 142 -10.18 -62.18 1.14
C GLY A 142 -11.32 -62.82 0.36
N THR A 143 -12.22 -62.01 -0.22
CA THR A 143 -13.33 -62.48 -1.05
C THR A 143 -12.86 -62.96 -2.43
N ILE A 144 -11.92 -62.25 -3.06
CA ILE A 144 -11.31 -62.68 -4.33
C ILE A 144 -10.52 -63.99 -4.15
N ALA A 145 -9.79 -64.15 -3.04
CA ALA A 145 -9.06 -65.39 -2.75
C ALA A 145 -10.02 -66.58 -2.54
N ALA A 146 -11.15 -66.38 -1.86
CA ALA A 146 -12.18 -67.40 -1.65
C ALA A 146 -12.91 -67.80 -2.95
N ASP A 147 -13.08 -66.87 -3.90
CA ASP A 147 -13.67 -67.15 -5.21
C ASP A 147 -12.66 -67.73 -6.23
N SER A 148 -11.35 -67.69 -5.94
CA SER A 148 -10.29 -68.15 -6.86
C SER A 148 -9.93 -69.64 -6.78
N GLU A 149 -10.45 -70.42 -5.82
CA GLU A 149 -10.26 -71.88 -5.81
C GLU A 149 -11.09 -72.64 -6.88
N GLY A 150 -11.76 -71.91 -7.79
CA GLY A 150 -12.72 -72.46 -8.74
C GLY A 150 -12.47 -72.21 -10.23
N LEU A 151 -11.28 -71.78 -10.69
CA LEU A 151 -11.04 -71.65 -12.13
C LEU A 151 -9.64 -72.11 -12.57
N VAL A 152 -9.62 -73.28 -13.22
CA VAL A 152 -8.49 -73.88 -13.93
C VAL A 152 -8.20 -73.14 -15.24
N GLU A 153 -6.89 -73.01 -15.50
CA GLU A 153 -6.13 -72.59 -16.69
C GLU A 153 -6.87 -72.36 -18.03
N THR A 154 -6.49 -71.29 -18.72
CA THR A 154 -5.90 -71.40 -20.09
C THR A 154 -5.13 -70.11 -20.43
N GLU A 155 -3.84 -70.25 -20.71
CA GLU A 155 -3.06 -69.22 -21.40
C GLU A 155 -3.57 -69.02 -22.84
N PRO A 156 -3.28 -67.85 -23.46
CA PRO A 156 -2.25 -67.93 -24.49
C PRO A 156 -1.27 -66.75 -24.54
N ASP A 157 0.00 -67.14 -24.70
CA ASP A 157 1.07 -66.51 -25.47
C ASP A 157 0.75 -65.19 -26.20
N GLY A 158 1.46 -64.14 -25.79
CA GLY A 158 1.50 -62.84 -26.44
C GLY A 158 2.83 -62.13 -26.23
N THR A 159 3.89 -62.66 -26.82
CA THR A 159 5.18 -61.98 -26.95
C THR A 159 5.00 -60.66 -27.73
N PHE A 160 5.52 -59.52 -27.23
CA PHE A 160 6.26 -58.46 -27.98
C PHE A 160 6.64 -57.28 -27.04
N PRO A 161 7.62 -56.43 -27.39
CA PRO A 161 8.81 -56.23 -26.57
C PRO A 161 8.98 -54.84 -25.92
N THR A 162 9.95 -54.81 -25.00
CA THR A 162 10.71 -53.68 -24.42
C THR A 162 10.68 -52.32 -25.13
N SER A 163 10.50 -51.25 -24.36
CA SER A 163 11.50 -50.19 -24.12
C SER A 163 10.89 -48.79 -23.94
N CYS A 164 11.65 -47.95 -23.23
CA CYS A 164 11.58 -46.49 -23.20
C CYS A 164 10.41 -45.83 -22.44
N CYS A 165 10.71 -45.36 -21.23
CA CYS A 165 10.66 -43.93 -20.93
C CYS A 165 11.67 -43.60 -19.83
N LYS A 166 12.76 -42.94 -20.26
CA LYS A 166 13.67 -42.16 -19.41
C LYS A 166 12.92 -40.93 -18.90
N ASN A 167 13.21 -40.53 -17.66
CA ASN A 167 12.91 -39.21 -17.09
C ASN A 167 13.27 -38.08 -18.06
N PRO A 168 12.54 -36.96 -17.98
CA PRO A 168 13.15 -35.65 -18.06
C PRO A 168 13.07 -34.91 -16.73
N GLN A 169 14.09 -34.09 -16.53
CA GLN A 169 14.25 -33.11 -15.45
C GLN A 169 13.17 -32.03 -15.48
#